data_AF-A0A5M3N5R8-F1
#
_entry.id   AF-A0A5M3N5R8-F1
#
_cell.length_a   1.000
_cell.length_b   1.000
_cell.length_c   1.000
_cell.angle_alpha   90.00
_cell.angle_beta   90.00
_cell.angle_gamma   90.00
#
_symmetry.space_group_name_H-M   'P 1'
#
loop_
_entity.id
_entity.type
_entity.pdbx_description
1 polymer ?
#
loop_
_entity_poly.entity_id
_entity_poly.type
_entity_poly.pdbx_seq_one_letter_code
_entity_poly.pdbx_strand_id
1 'polypeptide(L)'
;MSSLATRSIIDYNIDLTDLVTNQQLREAVQYDSIAEGNDVATGPEDLSLEDMATGSPARRPDCFEVIGTDVNLMLPDRPMDLQFSVSDRVPIVFDAQPAELQEYWAKLNDFVQTNDVSVPPQPPIGFEHKGKTYILQSSSNVRQSTEDVLQIGDIVDGVSVFSENTLDLESHQNSTTCKVVCQSTSDEAWNQFLANCDRLSASVPKHGSNDDDESK
;
A
#
# COMPACT_ATOMS: atom_id res chain seq x y z
N MET A 1 0.53 7.09 34.54
CA MET A 1 1.92 7.03 34.04
C MET A 1 1.89 6.21 32.77
N SER A 2 2.01 6.84 31.61
CA SER A 2 1.91 6.14 30.32
C SER A 2 3.28 5.60 29.94
N SER A 3 3.37 4.29 29.70
CA SER A 3 4.62 3.65 29.27
C SER A 3 4.79 3.84 27.76
N LEU A 4 5.64 4.78 27.36
CA LEU A 4 6.08 4.89 25.96
C LEU A 4 6.97 3.69 25.62
N ALA A 5 6.39 2.71 24.94
CA ALA A 5 7.11 1.54 24.45
C ALA A 5 7.71 1.85 23.08
N THR A 6 9.00 2.21 23.03
CA THR A 6 9.74 2.36 21.77
C THR A 6 9.78 1.03 21.04
N ARG A 7 9.10 0.95 19.90
CA ARG A 7 9.01 -0.27 19.07
C ARG A 7 9.88 -0.09 17.83
N SER A 8 10.96 -0.86 17.74
CA SER A 8 11.69 -1.02 16.48
C SER A 8 10.97 -2.07 15.64
N ILE A 9 10.34 -1.62 14.55
CA ILE A 9 9.77 -2.49 13.52
C ILE A 9 10.71 -2.41 12.31
N ILE A 10 10.91 -3.53 11.60
CA ILE A 10 11.35 -3.43 10.20
C ILE A 10 10.11 -3.67 9.35
N ASP A 11 9.52 -2.57 8.89
CA ASP A 11 8.44 -2.62 7.91
C ASP A 11 9.05 -2.89 6.53
N TYR A 12 8.97 -4.15 6.10
CA TYR A 12 9.26 -4.55 4.72
C TYR A 12 8.12 -4.12 3.80
N ASN A 13 7.99 -2.81 3.60
CA ASN A 13 7.01 -2.25 2.68
C ASN A 13 7.51 -2.45 1.23
N ILE A 14 7.37 -3.69 0.74
CA ILE A 14 7.61 -4.03 -0.66
C ILE A 14 6.51 -3.33 -1.47
N ASP A 15 6.82 -2.16 -2.00
CA ASP A 15 5.92 -1.39 -2.85
C ASP A 15 5.79 -2.10 -4.22
N LEU A 16 4.81 -2.98 -4.31
CA LEU A 16 4.48 -3.76 -5.51
C LEU A 16 3.70 -2.94 -6.56
N THR A 17 3.34 -1.68 -6.30
CA THR A 17 2.43 -0.91 -7.17
C THR A 17 2.90 -0.85 -8.63
N ASP A 18 4.19 -0.57 -8.85
CA ASP A 18 4.78 -0.52 -10.20
C ASP A 18 5.13 -1.90 -10.80
N LEU A 19 5.15 -2.98 -10.00
CA LEU A 19 5.24 -4.36 -10.51
C LEU A 19 3.87 -4.86 -11.02
N VAL A 20 2.77 -4.30 -10.52
CA VAL A 20 1.39 -4.66 -10.92
C VAL A 20 0.88 -3.83 -12.11
N THR A 21 1.79 -3.15 -12.82
CA THR A 21 1.50 -2.57 -14.15
C THR A 21 1.33 -3.63 -15.24
N ASN A 22 1.68 -4.89 -14.96
CA ASN A 22 1.30 -6.03 -15.79
C ASN A 22 0.55 -7.11 -14.98
N GLN A 23 -0.60 -7.49 -15.54
CA GLN A 23 -1.33 -8.74 -15.33
C GLN A 23 -2.13 -8.96 -14.02
N GLN A 24 -3.42 -9.22 -14.24
CA GLN A 24 -4.44 -9.59 -13.25
C GLN A 24 -4.06 -10.86 -12.47
N LEU A 25 -3.69 -10.74 -11.19
CA LEU A 25 -3.40 -11.89 -10.32
C LEU A 25 -4.29 -11.99 -9.05
N ARG A 26 -5.51 -11.42 -9.08
CA ARG A 26 -6.55 -11.67 -8.07
C ARG A 26 -7.99 -11.87 -8.55
N GLU A 27 -8.21 -12.05 -9.85
CA GLU A 27 -9.52 -12.54 -10.37
C GLU A 27 -9.56 -14.08 -10.46
N ALA A 28 -8.41 -14.76 -10.34
CA ALA A 28 -8.23 -16.16 -10.72
C ALA A 28 -8.28 -17.18 -9.55
N VAL A 29 -8.95 -16.88 -8.42
CA VAL A 29 -9.28 -17.88 -7.39
C VAL A 29 -10.79 -17.91 -7.12
N GLN A 30 -11.49 -18.44 -8.13
CA GLN A 30 -12.73 -19.19 -8.00
C GLN A 30 -13.99 -18.45 -7.49
N TYR A 31 -14.57 -17.64 -8.39
CA TYR A 31 -16.03 -17.59 -8.57
C TYR A 31 -16.38 -17.81 -10.04
N ASP A 32 -17.05 -18.92 -10.34
CA ASP A 32 -17.53 -19.32 -11.66
C ASP A 32 -18.64 -20.38 -11.44
N SER A 33 -19.84 -20.33 -12.00
CA SER A 33 -20.50 -19.31 -12.84
C SER A 33 -21.87 -18.94 -12.20
N ILE A 34 -22.96 -18.42 -12.80
CA ILE A 34 -23.49 -18.25 -14.16
C ILE A 34 -24.50 -17.05 -14.09
N ALA A 35 -25.02 -16.38 -15.13
CA ALA A 35 -24.95 -16.59 -16.59
C ALA A 35 -25.17 -15.28 -17.38
N GLU A 36 -24.64 -15.28 -18.61
CA GLU A 36 -25.22 -14.76 -19.87
C GLU A 36 -25.90 -13.37 -19.96
N GLY A 37 -25.28 -12.52 -20.79
CA GLY A 37 -25.88 -11.31 -21.37
C GLY A 37 -25.03 -10.81 -22.55
N ASN A 38 -25.23 -11.36 -23.75
CA ASN A 38 -24.51 -10.94 -24.95
C ASN A 38 -24.97 -9.57 -25.47
N ASP A 39 -24.03 -8.73 -25.92
CA ASP A 39 -24.21 -8.00 -27.17
C ASP A 39 -22.85 -7.71 -27.86
N VAL A 40 -22.89 -7.28 -29.14
CA VAL A 40 -21.77 -7.49 -30.09
C VAL A 40 -21.27 -6.21 -30.79
N ALA A 41 -19.97 -6.24 -31.18
CA ALA A 41 -19.24 -5.32 -32.06
C ALA A 41 -18.60 -4.08 -31.37
N THR A 42 -17.53 -3.45 -31.89
CA THR A 42 -16.91 -3.59 -33.24
C THR A 42 -15.40 -3.28 -33.22
N GLY A 43 -14.62 -3.92 -34.10
CA GLY A 43 -13.40 -3.32 -34.67
C GLY A 43 -12.05 -3.72 -34.03
N PRO A 44 -11.14 -4.39 -34.77
CA PRO A 44 -9.72 -4.43 -34.43
C PRO A 44 -9.00 -3.23 -35.05
N GLU A 45 -8.42 -2.36 -34.22
CA GLU A 45 -7.35 -1.46 -34.68
C GLU A 45 -6.00 -2.19 -34.67
N ASP A 46 -5.11 -1.80 -35.57
CA ASP A 46 -3.88 -2.54 -35.92
C ASP A 46 -2.76 -2.26 -34.89
N LEU A 47 -2.83 -2.93 -33.73
CA LEU A 47 -1.84 -2.82 -32.66
C LEU A 47 -0.53 -3.52 -33.06
N SER A 48 0.43 -2.72 -33.49
CA SER A 48 1.79 -3.14 -33.88
C SER A 48 2.51 -3.90 -32.75
N LEU A 49 2.95 -5.12 -33.05
CA LEU A 49 3.37 -6.12 -32.07
C LEU A 49 4.77 -5.92 -31.46
N GLU A 50 5.42 -4.77 -31.68
CA GLU A 50 6.87 -4.59 -31.47
C GLU A 50 7.26 -3.91 -30.14
N ASP A 51 6.34 -3.23 -29.43
CA ASP A 51 6.66 -2.50 -28.19
C ASP A 51 6.69 -3.37 -26.91
N MET A 52 6.21 -4.62 -26.97
CA MET A 52 6.05 -5.50 -25.79
C MET A 52 7.37 -6.01 -25.17
N ALA A 53 8.52 -5.54 -25.63
CA ALA A 53 9.85 -5.99 -25.21
C ALA A 53 10.62 -4.97 -24.33
N THR A 54 10.05 -3.80 -24.03
CA THR A 54 10.66 -2.83 -23.10
C THR A 54 10.41 -3.21 -21.63
N GLY A 55 10.86 -4.41 -21.24
CA GLY A 55 10.75 -4.92 -19.88
C GLY A 55 11.41 -3.98 -18.87
N SER A 56 10.59 -3.24 -18.11
CA SER A 56 11.04 -2.33 -17.07
C SER A 56 11.90 -3.09 -16.05
N PRO A 57 13.11 -2.62 -15.71
CA PRO A 57 13.99 -3.33 -14.79
C PRO A 57 13.30 -3.46 -13.43
N ALA A 58 13.04 -4.70 -13.00
CA ALA A 58 12.33 -4.98 -11.76
C ALA A 58 12.91 -4.17 -10.59
N ARG A 59 12.06 -3.36 -9.94
CA ARG A 59 12.50 -2.50 -8.84
C ARG A 59 13.13 -3.35 -7.74
N ARG A 60 14.22 -2.84 -7.16
CA ARG A 60 14.81 -3.42 -5.96
C ARG A 60 13.92 -3.12 -4.76
N PRO A 61 13.88 -3.99 -3.74
CA PRO A 61 13.08 -3.74 -2.55
C PRO A 61 13.77 -2.68 -1.69
N ASP A 62 13.04 -1.60 -1.41
CA ASP A 62 13.45 -0.65 -0.38
C ASP A 62 13.31 -1.29 1.01
N CYS A 63 14.27 -0.97 1.88
CA CYS A 63 14.38 -1.57 3.21
C CYS A 63 14.83 -0.48 4.19
N PHE A 64 14.20 -0.42 5.37
CA PHE A 64 14.45 0.64 6.35
C PHE A 64 14.58 0.06 7.76
N GLU A 65 15.56 0.54 8.53
CA GLU A 65 15.51 0.41 10.00
C GLU A 65 14.62 1.54 10.52
N VAL A 66 13.46 1.20 11.10
CA VAL A 66 12.42 2.16 11.52
C VAL A 66 12.31 2.21 13.04
N ILE A 67 12.19 3.43 13.58
CA ILE A 67 11.83 3.69 14.97
C ILE A 67 10.66 4.67 14.96
N GLY A 68 9.54 4.31 15.56
CA GLY A 68 8.34 5.15 15.54
C GLY A 68 7.48 5.08 16.80
N THR A 69 6.46 5.93 16.80
CA THR A 69 5.38 5.95 17.78
C THR A 69 4.07 6.34 17.10
N ASP A 70 2.98 5.71 17.55
CA ASP A 70 1.63 5.93 17.05
C ASP A 70 0.75 6.51 18.15
N VAL A 71 -0.17 7.40 17.79
CA VAL A 71 -1.15 8.01 18.69
C VAL A 71 -2.52 7.98 18.03
N ASN A 72 -3.44 7.22 18.63
CA ASN A 72 -4.85 7.21 18.23
C ASN A 72 -5.58 8.36 18.93
N LEU A 73 -6.19 9.25 18.16
CA LEU A 73 -7.08 10.31 18.64
C LEU A 73 -8.52 9.96 18.31
N MET A 74 -9.31 9.68 19.35
CA MET A 74 -10.75 9.54 19.23
C MET A 74 -11.39 10.93 19.12
N LEU A 75 -12.24 11.13 18.11
CA LEU A 75 -12.85 12.41 17.77
C LEU A 75 -14.39 12.30 17.83
N PRO A 76 -15.00 12.37 19.02
CA PRO A 76 -16.41 11.99 19.23
C PRO A 76 -17.43 12.86 18.47
N ASP A 77 -17.05 14.07 18.08
CA ASP A 77 -17.86 15.00 17.28
C ASP A 77 -17.53 14.93 15.76
N ARG A 78 -16.79 13.91 15.31
CA ARG A 78 -16.39 13.67 13.92
C ARG A 78 -16.86 12.29 13.44
N PRO A 79 -17.14 12.12 12.13
CA PRO A 79 -17.44 10.81 11.53
C PRO A 79 -16.23 9.84 11.46
N MET A 80 -15.00 10.33 11.69
CA MET A 80 -13.77 9.52 11.60
C MET A 80 -12.79 9.90 12.71
N ASP A 81 -12.24 8.89 13.38
CA ASP A 81 -11.08 9.00 14.27
C ASP A 81 -9.78 9.14 13.46
N LEU A 82 -8.70 9.60 14.11
CA LEU A 82 -7.38 9.75 13.48
C LEU A 82 -6.30 8.89 14.18
N GLN A 83 -5.41 8.29 13.39
CA GLN A 83 -4.14 7.74 13.87
C GLN A 83 -3.00 8.61 13.34
N PHE A 84 -2.19 9.15 14.24
CA PHE A 84 -0.96 9.86 13.90
C PHE A 84 0.25 8.95 14.16
N SER A 85 1.01 8.65 13.11
CA SER A 85 2.25 7.89 13.18
C SER A 85 3.44 8.81 12.89
N VAL A 86 4.44 8.80 13.77
CA VAL A 86 5.70 9.53 13.57
C VAL A 86 6.85 8.52 13.61
N SER A 87 7.68 8.49 12.56
CA SER A 87 8.74 7.48 12.41
C SER A 87 10.03 8.07 11.83
N ASP A 88 11.16 7.87 12.52
CA ASP A 88 12.48 7.98 11.93
C ASP A 88 12.76 6.74 11.07
N ARG A 89 13.23 6.94 9.82
CA ARG A 89 13.49 5.86 8.86
C ARG A 89 14.92 5.95 8.34
N VAL A 90 15.72 4.91 8.54
CA VAL A 90 17.10 4.83 8.05
C VAL A 90 17.18 3.80 6.91
N PRO A 91 17.42 4.21 5.65
CA PRO A 91 17.47 3.28 4.52
C PRO A 91 18.65 2.31 4.62
N ILE A 92 18.39 1.04 4.32
CA ILE A 92 19.38 -0.04 4.26
C ILE A 92 19.64 -0.35 2.78
N VAL A 93 20.78 0.15 2.29
CA VAL A 93 21.25 -0.10 0.92
C VAL A 93 21.31 -1.60 0.63
N PHE A 94 20.93 -2.01 -0.59
CA PHE A 94 20.72 -3.42 -0.95
C PHE A 94 21.88 -4.34 -0.57
N ASP A 95 23.12 -3.95 -0.89
CA ASP A 95 24.32 -4.73 -0.61
C ASP A 95 24.65 -4.88 0.90
N ALA A 96 23.96 -4.13 1.75
CA ALA A 96 24.02 -4.21 3.22
C ALA A 96 22.75 -4.80 3.86
N GLN A 97 21.78 -5.28 3.06
CA GLN A 97 20.63 -6.03 3.58
C GLN A 97 21.07 -7.46 3.94
N PRO A 98 20.48 -8.08 4.99
CA PRO A 98 20.66 -9.50 5.31
C PRO A 98 20.52 -10.42 4.09
N ALA A 99 21.37 -11.45 4.01
CA ALA A 99 21.44 -12.35 2.85
C ALA A 99 20.14 -13.14 2.65
N GLU A 100 19.46 -13.47 3.74
CA GLU A 100 18.17 -14.14 3.80
C GLU A 100 17.07 -13.33 3.08
N LEU A 101 17.14 -12.00 3.15
CA LEU A 101 16.20 -11.09 2.49
C LEU A 101 16.54 -10.89 1.01
N GLN A 102 17.84 -10.85 0.67
CA GLN A 102 18.29 -10.84 -0.73
C GLN A 102 17.89 -12.14 -1.45
N GLU A 103 18.04 -13.29 -0.78
CA GLU A 103 17.62 -14.60 -1.29
C GLU A 103 16.09 -14.71 -1.39
N TYR A 104 15.35 -14.24 -0.38
CA TYR A 104 13.89 -14.16 -0.44
C TYR A 104 13.41 -13.27 -1.59
N TRP A 105 14.00 -12.08 -1.76
CA TRP A 105 13.67 -11.19 -2.87
C TRP A 105 13.95 -11.83 -4.23
N ALA A 106 15.09 -12.50 -4.39
CA ALA A 106 15.43 -13.19 -5.64
C ALA A 106 14.36 -14.25 -6.00
N LYS A 107 13.92 -15.05 -5.02
CA LYS A 107 12.84 -16.04 -5.20
C LYS A 107 11.47 -15.39 -5.47
N LEU A 108 11.15 -14.28 -4.81
CA LEU A 108 9.89 -13.56 -4.99
C LEU A 108 9.81 -12.94 -6.39
N ASN A 109 10.90 -12.35 -6.86
CA ASN A 109 10.99 -11.81 -8.21
C ASN A 109 10.93 -12.93 -9.27
N ASP A 110 11.60 -14.06 -9.06
CA ASP A 110 11.52 -15.23 -9.96
C ASP A 110 10.10 -15.80 -10.05
N PHE A 111 9.42 -15.95 -8.90
CA PHE A 111 8.01 -16.34 -8.82
C PHE A 111 7.08 -15.38 -9.59
N VAL A 112 7.25 -14.06 -9.42
CA VAL A 112 6.45 -13.04 -10.12
C VAL A 112 6.75 -12.99 -11.62
N GLN A 113 8.01 -13.16 -12.04
CA GLN A 113 8.38 -13.10 -13.46
C GLN A 113 8.03 -14.37 -14.24
N THR A 114 8.02 -15.53 -13.60
CA THR A 114 7.72 -16.81 -14.26
C THR A 114 6.21 -17.05 -14.45
N ASN A 115 5.35 -16.42 -13.63
CA ASN A 115 3.93 -16.74 -13.54
C ASN A 115 3.64 -18.24 -13.31
N ASP A 116 4.60 -18.97 -12.74
CA ASP A 116 4.47 -20.41 -12.49
C ASP A 116 3.50 -20.69 -11.33
N VAL A 117 2.79 -21.82 -11.41
CA VAL A 117 1.82 -22.27 -10.39
C VAL A 117 2.54 -22.93 -9.19
N SER A 118 3.74 -22.43 -8.89
CA SER A 118 4.58 -22.89 -7.78
C SER A 118 4.11 -22.30 -6.45
N VAL A 119 4.63 -22.84 -5.34
CA VAL A 119 4.27 -22.35 -4.00
C VAL A 119 4.97 -21.00 -3.76
N PRO A 120 4.24 -19.92 -3.42
CA PRO A 120 4.84 -18.62 -3.14
C PRO A 120 5.95 -18.71 -2.09
N PRO A 121 7.12 -18.07 -2.32
CA PRO A 121 8.24 -18.17 -1.39
C PRO A 121 7.84 -17.64 -0.02
N GLN A 122 8.29 -18.33 1.03
CA GLN A 122 8.01 -17.95 2.40
C GLN A 122 9.03 -16.91 2.88
N PRO A 123 8.60 -15.82 3.56
CA PRO A 123 9.51 -14.81 4.09
C PRO A 123 10.35 -15.38 5.26
N PRO A 124 11.57 -14.87 5.49
CA PRO A 124 12.41 -15.35 6.58
C PRO A 124 11.82 -14.97 7.94
N ILE A 125 11.45 -15.97 8.74
CA ILE A 125 10.85 -15.80 10.08
C ILE A 125 11.80 -15.06 11.06
N GLY A 126 13.11 -15.13 10.83
CA GLY A 126 14.10 -14.34 11.54
C GLY A 126 15.49 -14.46 10.92
N PHE A 127 16.37 -13.51 11.25
CA PHE A 127 17.74 -13.38 10.73
C PHE A 127 18.60 -12.56 11.71
N GLU A 128 19.91 -12.52 11.51
CA GLU A 128 20.82 -11.63 12.26
C GLU A 128 21.31 -10.46 11.41
N HIS A 129 21.29 -9.25 11.97
CA HIS A 129 21.80 -8.05 11.30
C HIS A 129 22.48 -7.11 12.31
N LYS A 130 23.68 -6.61 11.98
CA LYS A 130 24.49 -5.71 12.85
C LYS A 130 24.65 -6.23 14.31
N GLY A 131 24.64 -7.54 14.53
CA GLY A 131 24.73 -8.16 15.86
C GLY A 131 23.43 -8.12 16.69
N LYS A 132 22.28 -7.86 16.05
CA LYS A 132 20.93 -8.00 16.62
C LYS A 132 20.22 -9.15 15.90
N THR A 133 19.46 -9.96 16.62
CA THR A 133 18.49 -10.89 16.03
C THR A 133 17.18 -10.16 15.75
N TYR A 134 16.64 -10.31 14.55
CA TYR A 134 15.32 -9.79 14.16
C TYR A 134 14.38 -10.96 13.89
N ILE A 135 13.09 -10.74 14.17
CA ILE A 135 12.02 -11.73 13.99
C ILE A 135 10.89 -11.06 13.19
N LEU A 136 10.38 -11.75 12.17
CA LEU A 136 9.24 -11.30 11.38
C LEU A 136 7.99 -11.24 12.25
N GLN A 137 7.35 -10.07 12.29
CA GLN A 137 6.17 -9.83 13.12
C GLN A 137 4.85 -10.08 12.38
N SER A 138 4.84 -9.88 11.07
CA SER A 138 3.65 -9.91 10.20
C SER A 138 4.07 -9.88 8.74
N SER A 139 3.30 -10.50 7.84
CA SER A 139 3.51 -10.43 6.39
C SER A 139 2.19 -10.11 5.67
N SER A 140 2.15 -8.98 4.97
CA SER A 140 0.96 -8.48 4.27
C SER A 140 1.28 -8.13 2.81
N ASN A 141 0.25 -8.17 1.97
CA ASN A 141 0.30 -7.61 0.63
C ASN A 141 -0.33 -6.21 0.67
N VAL A 142 0.44 -5.19 0.32
CA VAL A 142 0.02 -3.78 0.33
C VAL A 142 -0.19 -3.31 -1.10
N ARG A 143 -1.38 -2.81 -1.42
CA ARG A 143 -1.68 -2.10 -2.67
C ARG A 143 -2.04 -0.66 -2.35
N GLN A 144 -1.13 0.25 -2.65
CA GLN A 144 -1.33 1.69 -2.49
C GLN A 144 -1.83 2.31 -3.81
N SER A 145 -2.73 3.29 -3.72
CA SER A 145 -3.08 4.17 -4.83
C SER A 145 -3.03 5.63 -4.35
N THR A 146 -2.21 6.44 -5.02
CA THR A 146 -2.23 7.90 -4.86
C THR A 146 -3.51 8.42 -5.47
N GLU A 147 -4.31 9.12 -4.67
CA GLU A 147 -5.50 9.83 -5.15
C GLU A 147 -5.17 11.31 -5.22
N ASP A 148 -5.07 11.86 -6.44
CA ASP A 148 -4.89 13.30 -6.64
C ASP A 148 -6.17 14.02 -6.23
N VAL A 149 -6.20 14.54 -4.99
CA VAL A 149 -7.39 15.14 -4.36
C VAL A 149 -7.70 16.55 -4.89
N LEU A 150 -7.78 16.68 -6.22
CA LEU A 150 -8.00 17.93 -6.95
C LEU A 150 -9.44 18.49 -6.82
N GLN A 151 -10.34 17.82 -6.10
CA GLN A 151 -11.77 18.16 -6.04
C GLN A 151 -12.44 18.10 -4.65
N ILE A 152 -11.74 17.71 -3.57
CA ILE A 152 -12.26 17.89 -2.20
C ILE A 152 -11.85 19.29 -1.74
N GLY A 153 -12.81 20.22 -1.79
CA GLY A 153 -12.60 21.67 -1.85
C GLY A 153 -11.53 22.29 -0.93
N ASP A 154 -10.75 23.21 -1.51
CA ASP A 154 -9.74 24.06 -0.88
C ASP A 154 -8.65 23.34 -0.05
N ILE A 155 -8.44 22.03 -0.25
CA ILE A 155 -7.21 21.36 0.21
C ILE A 155 -6.02 21.99 -0.52
N VAL A 156 -5.11 22.57 0.26
CA VAL A 156 -4.01 23.40 -0.25
C VAL A 156 -2.85 22.53 -0.75
N ASP A 157 -2.18 22.98 -1.81
CA ASP A 157 -0.96 22.39 -2.38
C ASP A 157 0.02 21.86 -1.32
N GLY A 158 0.59 20.68 -1.60
CA GLY A 158 1.68 20.10 -0.81
C GLY A 158 1.31 18.95 0.14
N VAL A 159 0.05 18.52 0.19
CA VAL A 159 -0.38 17.35 0.98
C VAL A 159 -0.87 16.23 0.06
N SER A 160 -0.12 15.13 0.00
CA SER A 160 -0.52 13.91 -0.71
C SER A 160 -1.40 13.02 0.18
N VAL A 161 -2.45 12.47 -0.44
CA VAL A 161 -3.36 11.50 0.17
C VAL A 161 -3.25 10.18 -0.59
N PHE A 162 -3.20 9.09 0.15
CA PHE A 162 -3.06 7.74 -0.40
C PHE A 162 -4.14 6.84 0.17
N SER A 163 -4.83 6.13 -0.71
CA SER A 163 -5.68 5.01 -0.31
C SER A 163 -4.82 3.75 -0.31
N GLU A 164 -4.66 3.13 0.86
CA GLU A 164 -3.88 1.89 1.00
C GLU A 164 -4.84 0.74 1.30
N ASN A 165 -4.82 -0.28 0.44
CA ASN A 165 -5.53 -1.53 0.65
C ASN A 165 -4.55 -2.63 1.02
N THR A 166 -4.60 -3.07 2.27
CA THR A 166 -3.67 -4.03 2.87
C THR A 166 -4.42 -5.33 3.17
N LEU A 167 -3.99 -6.44 2.54
CA LEU A 167 -4.44 -7.78 2.88
C LEU A 167 -3.38 -8.49 3.73
N ASP A 168 -3.78 -8.91 4.93
CA ASP A 168 -3.03 -9.85 5.75
C ASP A 168 -3.07 -11.25 5.11
N LEU A 169 -1.90 -11.86 4.92
CA LEU A 169 -1.77 -13.18 4.30
C LEU A 169 -2.06 -14.32 5.29
N GLU A 170 -2.00 -14.07 6.60
CA GLU A 170 -2.23 -15.08 7.64
C GLU A 170 -3.72 -15.20 8.01
N SER A 171 -4.42 -14.08 8.18
CA SER A 171 -5.86 -14.07 8.50
C SER A 171 -6.80 -13.94 7.31
N HIS A 172 -6.26 -13.65 6.11
CA HIS A 172 -7.00 -13.25 4.90
C HIS A 172 -7.89 -12.00 5.08
N GLN A 173 -7.69 -11.21 6.14
CA GLN A 173 -8.44 -9.97 6.33
C GLN A 173 -7.93 -8.87 5.40
N ASN A 174 -8.87 -8.17 4.76
CA ASN A 174 -8.61 -7.02 3.90
C ASN A 174 -8.97 -5.73 4.64
N SER A 175 -8.08 -4.74 4.64
CA SER A 175 -8.27 -3.45 5.33
C SER A 175 -7.90 -2.28 4.43
N THR A 176 -8.78 -1.28 4.35
CA THR A 176 -8.54 -0.05 3.58
C THR A 176 -8.27 1.11 4.54
N THR A 177 -7.14 1.80 4.36
CA THR A 177 -6.71 2.92 5.20
C THR A 177 -6.41 4.14 4.33
N CYS A 178 -7.01 5.29 4.64
CA CYS A 178 -6.63 6.56 4.05
C CYS A 178 -5.44 7.15 4.82
N LYS A 179 -4.32 7.41 4.13
CA LYS A 179 -3.08 7.95 4.70
C LYS A 179 -2.80 9.34 4.15
N VAL A 180 -2.54 10.28 5.05
CA VAL A 180 -2.13 11.65 4.73
C VAL A 180 -0.68 11.80 5.19
N VAL A 181 0.23 12.25 4.32
CA VAL A 181 1.67 12.26 4.63
C VAL A 181 2.22 13.69 4.61
N CYS A 182 2.88 14.08 5.70
CA CYS A 182 3.74 15.25 5.75
C CYS A 182 5.21 14.81 5.73
N GLN A 183 5.99 15.32 4.77
CA GLN A 183 7.44 15.06 4.66
C GLN A 183 8.29 16.26 5.13
N SER A 184 7.67 17.41 5.43
CA SER A 184 8.37 18.61 5.87
C SER A 184 8.58 18.62 7.38
N THR A 185 9.70 19.18 7.82
CA THR A 185 10.00 19.46 9.24
C THR A 185 9.73 20.92 9.63
N SER A 186 9.10 21.72 8.76
CA SER A 186 8.75 23.11 9.06
C SER A 186 7.42 23.25 9.79
N ASP A 187 7.37 24.11 10.81
CA ASP A 187 6.18 24.40 11.62
C ASP A 187 4.96 24.77 10.74
N GLU A 188 5.18 25.54 9.67
CA GLU A 188 4.12 25.97 8.74
C GLU A 188 3.48 24.78 8.02
N ALA A 189 4.29 23.86 7.47
CA ALA A 189 3.79 22.69 6.77
C ALA A 189 3.16 21.67 7.74
N TRP A 190 3.62 21.63 8.99
CA TRP A 190 3.00 20.83 10.06
C TRP A 190 1.63 21.40 10.47
N ASN A 191 1.51 22.72 10.65
CA ASN A 191 0.24 23.40 10.91
C ASN A 191 -0.75 23.20 9.75
N GLN A 192 -0.28 23.31 8.50
CA GLN A 192 -1.06 23.06 7.28
C GLN A 192 -1.53 21.61 7.19
N PHE A 193 -0.67 20.64 7.50
CA PHE A 193 -1.01 19.22 7.58
C PHE A 193 -2.10 18.96 8.63
N LEU A 194 -1.95 19.47 9.86
CA LEU A 194 -2.96 19.31 10.91
C LEU A 194 -4.30 19.96 10.54
N ALA A 195 -4.29 21.13 9.88
CA ALA A 195 -5.50 21.77 9.37
C ALA A 195 -6.20 20.95 8.28
N ASN A 196 -5.43 20.28 7.41
CA ASN A 196 -5.99 19.36 6.41
C ASN A 196 -6.54 18.08 7.06
N CYS A 197 -5.88 17.52 8.09
CA CYS A 197 -6.41 16.39 8.87
C CYS A 197 -7.74 16.73 9.58
N ASP A 198 -7.87 17.92 10.16
CA ASP A 198 -9.13 18.35 10.78
C ASP A 198 -10.27 18.43 9.74
N ARG A 199 -10.02 19.07 8.60
CA ARG A 199 -10.98 19.16 7.48
C ARG A 199 -11.41 17.79 6.96
N LEU A 200 -10.46 16.87 6.78
CA LEU A 200 -10.75 15.50 6.33
C LEU A 200 -11.59 14.74 7.38
N SER A 201 -11.23 14.82 8.66
CA SER A 201 -12.02 14.22 9.75
C SER A 201 -13.43 14.80 9.87
N ALA A 202 -13.63 16.08 9.49
CA ALA A 202 -14.92 16.76 9.48
C ALA A 202 -15.82 16.36 8.29
N SER A 203 -15.24 15.80 7.22
CA SER A 203 -16.01 15.40 6.05
C SER A 203 -16.80 14.12 6.33
N VAL A 204 -18.14 14.20 6.19
CA VAL A 204 -18.97 13.00 6.14
C VAL A 204 -18.65 12.29 4.81
N PRO A 205 -18.24 11.01 4.82
CA PRO A 205 -18.03 10.28 3.59
C PRO A 205 -19.28 10.37 2.71
N LYS A 206 -19.11 10.74 1.45
CA LYS A 206 -20.18 10.58 0.44
C LYS A 206 -20.39 9.09 0.23
N HIS A 207 -21.21 8.48 1.09
CA HIS A 207 -21.74 7.15 0.88
C HIS A 207 -22.34 7.16 -0.51
N GLY A 208 -21.82 6.32 -1.41
CA GLY A 208 -22.20 6.34 -2.82
C GLY A 208 -23.69 6.11 -2.91
N SER A 209 -24.46 7.15 -3.23
CA SER A 209 -25.86 6.98 -3.51
C SER A 209 -25.94 6.29 -4.85
N ASN A 210 -26.15 4.98 -4.78
CA ASN A 210 -26.85 4.23 -5.81
C ASN A 210 -28.29 4.78 -5.89
N ASP A 211 -28.39 6.01 -6.38
CA ASP A 211 -29.60 6.58 -6.98
C ASP A 211 -29.78 5.88 -8.34
N ASP A 212 -29.88 4.54 -8.30
CA ASP A 212 -30.29 3.70 -9.41
C ASP A 212 -31.74 4.08 -9.70
N ASP A 213 -31.90 4.99 -10.66
CA ASP A 213 -33.14 5.71 -10.98
C ASP A 213 -34.23 4.73 -11.44
N GLU A 214 -34.99 4.18 -10.49
CA GLU A 214 -36.11 3.25 -10.70
C GLU A 214 -37.37 3.96 -11.26
N SER A 215 -37.14 4.81 -12.27
CA SER A 215 -38.15 5.46 -13.09
C SER A 215 -38.98 4.43 -13.86
N LYS A 216 -40.28 4.37 -13.53
CA LYS A 216 -41.30 3.45 -14.08
C LYS A 216 -42.12 4.09 -15.20
#